data_AF-A0A967M2Q4-F1
#
_entry.id   AF-A0A967M2Q4-F1
#
_cell.length_a   1.000
_cell.length_b   1.000
_cell.length_c   1.000
_cell.angle_alpha   90.00
_cell.angle_beta   90.00
_cell.angle_gamma   90.00
#
_symmetry.space_group_name_H-M   'P 1'
#
loop_
_entity.id
_entity.type
_entity.pdbx_description
1 polymer ?
#
loop_
_entity_poly.entity_id
_entity_poly.type
_entity_poly.pdbx_seq_one_letter_code
_entity_poly.pdbx_strand_id
1 'polypeptide(L)'
;ARARFNAALQVLRDQPTVDAANVAAIGYCFGGGVVLHMARYGADLKAVASFHGSLGLGIAPEGEGAEVTARVVAYNGEDDP
;
A
#
# COMPACT_ATOMS: atom_id res chain seq x y z
N ALA A 1 -9.57 6.45 2.57
CA ALA A 1 -9.19 5.25 1.80
C ALA A 1 -9.01 4.00 2.67
N ARG A 2 -8.39 4.11 3.86
CA ARG A 2 -8.07 2.98 4.76
C ARG A 2 -9.17 1.93 4.97
N ALA A 3 -10.39 2.34 5.35
CA ALA A 3 -11.49 1.39 5.57
C ALA A 3 -11.84 0.57 4.31
N ARG A 4 -11.86 1.23 3.14
CA ARG A 4 -12.12 0.56 1.84
C ARG A 4 -10.98 -0.39 1.48
N PHE A 5 -9.73 0.02 1.71
CA PHE A 5 -8.57 -0.83 1.47
C PHE A 5 -8.60 -2.09 2.34
N ASN A 6 -8.87 -1.95 3.64
CA ASN A 6 -8.93 -3.09 4.56
C ASN A 6 -10.08 -4.04 4.21
N ALA A 7 -11.23 -3.53 3.79
CA ALA A 7 -12.34 -4.37 3.31
C ALA A 7 -11.93 -5.17 2.06
N ALA A 8 -11.26 -4.52 1.09
CA ALA A 8 -10.75 -5.21 -0.10
C ALA A 8 -9.68 -6.27 0.25
N LEU A 9 -8.78 -5.95 1.19
CA LEU A 9 -7.76 -6.89 1.68
C LEU A 9 -8.40 -8.11 2.33
N GLN A 10 -9.46 -7.93 3.12
CA GLN A 10 -10.18 -9.03 3.72
C GLN A 10 -10.86 -9.90 2.66
N VAL A 11 -11.58 -9.30 1.71
CA VAL A 11 -12.21 -10.02 0.59
C VAL A 11 -11.20 -10.84 -0.21
N LEU A 12 -9.99 -10.31 -0.42
CA LEU A 12 -8.90 -11.02 -1.09
C LEU A 12 -8.41 -12.22 -0.25
N ARG A 13 -8.19 -12.03 1.06
CA ARG A 13 -7.71 -13.06 1.98
C ARG A 13 -8.69 -14.20 2.18
N ASP A 14 -9.99 -13.93 2.06
CA ASP A 14 -11.05 -14.93 2.21
C ASP A 14 -11.19 -15.84 0.97
N GLN A 15 -10.48 -15.55 -0.14
CA GLN A 15 -10.51 -16.40 -1.33
C GLN A 15 -9.76 -17.71 -1.07
N PRO A 16 -10.33 -18.89 -1.41
CA PRO A 16 -9.71 -20.19 -1.15
C PRO A 16 -8.40 -20.43 -1.92
N THR A 17 -8.15 -19.65 -2.97
CA THR A 17 -6.93 -19.73 -3.79
C THR A 17 -5.84 -18.76 -3.35
N VAL A 18 -6.04 -18.01 -2.26
CA VAL A 18 -5.09 -17.00 -1.77
C VAL A 18 -4.39 -17.50 -0.51
N ASP A 19 -3.06 -17.41 -0.50
CA ASP A 19 -2.30 -17.54 0.74
C ASP A 19 -2.39 -16.21 1.52
N ALA A 20 -3.25 -16.19 2.54
CA ALA A 20 -3.52 -15.01 3.34
C ALA A 20 -2.27 -14.47 4.09
N ALA A 21 -1.24 -15.31 4.31
CA ALA A 21 0.00 -14.91 4.95
C ALA A 21 0.96 -14.20 3.99
N ASN A 22 0.76 -14.31 2.67
CA ASN A 22 1.67 -13.80 1.64
C ASN A 22 0.94 -12.86 0.67
N VAL A 23 0.41 -11.76 1.19
CA VAL A 23 -0.31 -10.74 0.41
C VAL A 23 0.55 -9.50 0.15
N ALA A 24 0.45 -8.95 -1.05
CA ALA A 24 1.06 -7.70 -1.46
C ALA A 24 0.01 -6.77 -2.10
N ALA A 25 0.31 -5.49 -2.21
CA ALA A 25 -0.58 -4.52 -2.87
C ALA A 25 0.16 -3.70 -3.93
N ILE A 26 -0.46 -3.54 -5.09
CA ILE A 26 0.03 -2.65 -6.15
C ILE A 26 -0.98 -1.52 -6.36
N GLY A 27 -0.49 -0.34 -6.70
CA GLY A 27 -1.34 0.81 -6.93
C GLY A 27 -0.80 1.75 -8.01
N TYR A 28 -1.71 2.33 -8.78
CA TYR A 28 -1.42 3.27 -9.87
C TYR A 28 -2.01 4.64 -9.54
N CYS A 29 -1.30 5.73 -9.85
CA CYS A 29 -1.77 7.10 -9.59
C CYS A 29 -2.18 7.29 -8.11
N PHE A 30 -3.43 7.70 -7.85
CA PHE A 30 -4.02 7.73 -6.52
C PHE A 30 -3.84 6.41 -5.75
N GLY A 31 -4.03 5.27 -6.42
CA GLY A 31 -3.84 3.95 -5.83
C GLY A 31 -2.40 3.71 -5.37
N GLY A 32 -1.41 4.25 -6.09
CA GLY A 32 0.01 4.19 -5.70
C GLY A 32 0.26 4.91 -4.39
N GLY A 33 -0.33 6.10 -4.23
CA GLY A 33 -0.32 6.81 -2.95
C GLY A 33 -1.05 6.07 -1.84
N VAL A 34 -2.18 5.40 -2.15
CA VAL A 34 -2.92 4.59 -1.17
C VAL A 34 -2.09 3.41 -0.66
N VAL A 35 -1.40 2.64 -1.53
CA VAL A 35 -0.60 1.50 -1.04
C VAL A 35 0.59 1.95 -0.19
N LEU A 36 1.23 3.08 -0.53
CA LEU A 36 2.29 3.66 0.28
C LEU A 36 1.76 4.15 1.63
N HIS A 37 0.63 4.84 1.65
CA HIS A 37 -0.06 5.25 2.86
C HIS A 37 -0.35 4.04 3.76
N MET A 38 -0.90 2.96 3.19
CA MET A 38 -1.25 1.77 3.96
C MET A 38 -0.01 1.07 4.54
N ALA A 39 1.08 0.98 3.78
CA ALA A 39 2.36 0.48 4.30
C ALA A 39 2.88 1.35 5.46
N ARG A 40 2.77 2.69 5.34
CA ARG A 40 3.17 3.62 6.41
C ARG A 40 2.35 3.47 7.69
N TYR A 41 1.08 3.12 7.57
CA TYR A 41 0.18 2.83 8.69
C TYR A 41 0.22 1.36 9.15
N GLY A 42 1.24 0.59 8.74
CA GLY A 42 1.49 -0.76 9.24
C GLY A 42 0.47 -1.79 8.75
N ALA A 43 -0.11 -1.61 7.56
CA ALA A 43 -0.91 -2.66 6.95
C ALA A 43 -0.09 -3.95 6.82
N ASP A 44 -0.69 -5.08 7.19
CA ASP A 44 -0.06 -6.39 7.14
C ASP A 44 0.08 -6.87 5.69
N LEU A 45 1.15 -6.41 5.04
CA LEU A 45 1.49 -6.67 3.64
C LEU A 45 2.96 -7.06 3.57
N LYS A 46 3.30 -8.04 2.72
CA LYS A 46 4.69 -8.43 2.47
C LYS A 46 5.41 -7.45 1.56
N ALA A 47 4.68 -6.84 0.63
CA ALA A 47 5.22 -5.84 -0.27
C ALA A 47 4.15 -4.86 -0.74
N VAL A 48 4.60 -3.65 -1.08
CA VAL A 48 3.83 -2.67 -1.82
C VAL A 48 4.61 -2.15 -3.03
N ALA A 49 3.92 -1.99 -4.16
CA ALA A 49 4.49 -1.36 -5.35
C ALA A 49 3.62 -0.19 -5.79
N SER A 50 4.21 1.00 -5.79
CA SER A 50 3.57 2.21 -6.31
C SER A 50 4.03 2.46 -7.74
N PHE A 51 3.10 2.76 -8.62
CA PHE A 51 3.36 3.20 -9.98
C PHE A 51 2.79 4.59 -10.16
N HIS A 52 3.65 5.57 -10.46
CA HIS A 52 3.35 6.99 -10.64
C HIS A 52 2.41 7.53 -9.54
N GLY A 53 2.67 7.10 -8.31
CA GLY A 53 1.81 7.38 -7.16
C GLY A 53 2.20 8.65 -6.42
N SER A 54 1.21 9.30 -5.79
CA SER A 54 1.47 10.47 -4.94
C SER A 54 2.25 10.06 -3.69
N LEU A 55 3.55 10.36 -3.67
CA LEU A 55 4.45 10.01 -2.56
C LEU A 55 4.10 10.73 -1.26
N GLY A 56 3.48 11.92 -1.34
CA GLY A 56 3.05 12.70 -0.17
C GLY A 56 2.03 11.95 0.71
N LEU A 57 1.22 11.06 0.12
CA LEU A 57 0.31 10.20 0.88
C LEU A 57 1.04 9.11 1.67
N GLY A 58 2.29 8.80 1.33
CA GLY A 58 3.15 7.89 2.09
C GLY A 58 3.74 8.51 3.36
N ILE A 59 3.54 9.82 3.59
CA ILE A 59 4.01 10.52 4.78
C ILE A 59 2.87 10.56 5.80
N ALA A 60 3.07 9.94 6.95
CA ALA A 60 2.16 10.06 8.09
C ALA A 60 2.62 11.21 9.00
N PRO A 61 1.69 11.91 9.68
CA PRO A 61 2.04 12.84 10.76
C PRO A 61 2.91 12.18 11.83
N GLU A 62 3.66 13.01 12.56
CA GLU A 62 4.51 12.52 13.65
C GLU A 62 3.67 11.78 14.70
N GLY A 63 4.12 10.58 15.08
CA GLY A 63 3.39 9.71 16.02
C GLY A 63 2.20 8.94 15.44
N GLU A 64 1.82 9.17 14.18
CA GLU A 64 0.69 8.46 13.54
C GLU A 64 1.11 7.29 12.65
N GLY A 65 2.39 7.22 12.27
CA GLY A 65 2.95 6.12 11.50
C GLY A 65 3.23 4.88 12.35
N ALA A 66 3.31 3.72 11.69
CA ALA A 66 3.81 2.49 12.28
C ALA A 66 5.20 2.14 11.71
N GLU A 67 5.85 1.13 12.29
CA GLU A 67 7.01 0.51 11.68
C GLU A 67 6.63 -0.09 10.32
N VAL A 68 7.35 0.28 9.27
CA VAL A 68 7.11 -0.22 7.91
C VAL A 68 7.82 -1.56 7.76
N THR A 69 7.04 -2.65 7.81
CA THR A 69 7.55 -4.03 7.67
C THR A 69 7.46 -4.56 6.24
N ALA A 70 6.60 -3.97 5.40
CA ALA A 70 6.46 -4.33 4.00
C ALA A 70 7.70 -3.91 3.19
N ARG A 71 8.08 -4.71 2.19
CA ARG A 71 9.04 -4.26 1.17
C ARG A 71 8.38 -3.20 0.29
N VAL A 72 9.06 -2.09 0.06
CA VAL A 72 8.51 -0.95 -0.70
C VAL A 72 9.29 -0.77 -1.99
N VAL A 73 8.58 -0.63 -3.10
CA VAL A 73 9.14 -0.12 -4.36
C VAL A 73 8.22 0.96 -4.94
N ALA A 74 8.83 2.03 -5.45
CA ALA A 74 8.13 3.11 -6.14
C ALA A 74 8.73 3.27 -7.53
N TYR A 75 7.88 3.24 -8.54
CA TYR A 75 8.21 3.48 -9.93
C TYR A 75 7.53 4.77 -10.36
N ASN A 76 8.31 5.78 -10.73
CA ASN A 76 7.79 7.04 -11.26
C ASN A 76 8.39 7.27 -12.65
N GLY A 77 7.58 7.81 -13.56
CA GLY A 77 8.08 8.30 -14.83
C GLY A 77 8.95 9.53 -14.58
N GLU A 78 10.06 9.65 -15.31
CA GLU A 78 10.98 10.78 -15.18
C GLU A 78 10.29 12.12 -15.45
N ASP A 79 9.39 12.15 -16.43
CA ASP A 79 8.66 13.35 -16.88
C ASP A 79 7.20 13.40 -16.36
N ASP A 80 6.89 12.71 -15.26
CA ASP A 80 5.56 12.78 -14.62
C ASP A 80 5.37 14.17 -13.96
N PRO A 81 4.44 15.02 -14.46
CA PRO A 81 4.37 16.44 -14.09
C PRO A 81 3.83 16.73 -12.69
#